data_AF-A0A527ZAR6-F1
#
_entry.id   AF-A0A527ZAR6-F1
#
_cell.length_a   1.000
_cell.length_b   1.000
_cell.length_c   1.000
_cell.angle_alpha   90.00
_cell.angle_beta   90.00
_cell.angle_gamma   90.00
#
_symmetry.space_group_name_H-M   'P 1'
#
loop_
_entity.id
_entity.type
_entity.pdbx_description
1 polymer ?
#
loop_
_entity_poly.entity_id
_entity_poly.type
_entity_poly.pdbx_seq_one_letter_code
_entity_poly.pdbx_strand_id
1 'polypeptide(L)'
;LEAGAAMIHTHVRDRDGGHLLDAQAYRETTKAIRDAVGERLIVQITSEAVGRYQPAEQMAVVRAARPEAVSLALRELVPDAAHETAFAQFLAWLESERIAPQIILY
;
A
#
# COMPACT_ATOMS: atom_id res chain seq x y z
N LEU A 1 12.72 5.47 15.42
CA LEU A 1 12.26 4.60 16.53
C LEU A 1 12.40 5.28 17.88
N GLU A 2 13.55 5.89 18.18
CA GLU A 2 13.81 6.54 19.48
C GLU A 2 12.77 7.62 19.85
N ALA A 3 12.22 8.32 18.84
CA ALA A 3 11.14 9.29 19.02
C ALA A 3 9.72 8.68 19.13
N GLY A 4 9.57 7.35 19.18
CA GLY A 4 8.32 6.66 19.49
C GLY A 4 7.42 6.25 18.31
N ALA A 5 7.84 6.43 17.06
CA ALA A 5 7.07 5.94 15.90
C ALA A 5 6.95 4.40 15.93
N ALA A 6 5.75 3.87 15.67
CA ALA A 6 5.47 2.43 15.59
C ALA A 6 5.14 1.94 14.16
N MET A 7 4.88 2.85 13.24
CA MET A 7 4.56 2.58 11.84
C MET A 7 5.22 3.62 10.94
N ILE A 8 5.59 3.22 9.74
CA ILE A 8 6.03 4.12 8.67
C ILE A 8 5.16 3.92 7.43
N HIS A 9 4.62 5.03 6.93
CA HIS A 9 3.87 5.07 5.67
C HIS A 9 4.84 5.39 4.53
N THR A 10 4.92 4.51 3.54
CA THR A 10 6.02 4.49 2.58
C THR A 10 5.52 4.74 1.16
N HIS A 11 6.07 5.79 0.54
CA HIS A 11 5.98 6.04 -0.90
C HIS A 11 7.32 5.69 -1.55
N VAL A 12 7.28 5.16 -2.76
CA VAL A 12 8.46 4.96 -3.61
C VAL A 12 8.40 5.89 -4.81
N ARG A 13 9.58 6.27 -5.33
CA ARG A 13 9.71 7.20 -6.45
C ARG A 13 10.50 6.59 -7.59
N ASP A 14 10.18 6.98 -8.81
CA ASP A 14 11.00 6.69 -9.99
C ASP A 14 12.28 7.54 -10.00
N ARG A 15 13.11 7.36 -11.03
CA ARG A 15 14.40 8.06 -11.18
C ARG A 15 14.27 9.57 -11.34
N ASP A 16 13.12 10.03 -11.81
CA ASP A 16 12.80 11.45 -12.01
C ASP A 16 12.06 12.05 -10.79
N GLY A 17 11.90 11.26 -9.71
CA GLY A 17 11.24 11.67 -8.47
C GLY A 17 9.72 11.56 -8.51
N GLY A 18 9.14 10.98 -9.56
CA GLY A 18 7.70 10.77 -9.73
C GLY A 18 7.15 9.67 -8.83
N HIS A 19 5.88 9.79 -8.43
CA HIS A 19 5.20 8.76 -7.63
C HIS A 19 5.08 7.44 -8.40
N LEU A 20 5.45 6.34 -7.75
CA LEU A 20 5.59 5.03 -8.37
C LEU A 20 4.78 3.98 -7.60
N LEU A 21 3.92 3.24 -8.31
CA LEU A 21 3.32 2.01 -7.81
C LEU A 21 4.01 0.82 -8.48
N ASP A 22 5.07 0.33 -7.85
CA ASP A 22 5.84 -0.81 -8.34
C ASP A 22 6.15 -1.81 -7.21
N ALA A 23 5.83 -3.09 -7.46
CA ALA A 23 5.93 -4.12 -6.44
C ALA A 23 7.38 -4.47 -6.07
N GLN A 24 8.31 -4.38 -7.02
CA GLN A 24 9.73 -4.62 -6.73
C GLN A 24 10.31 -3.47 -5.91
N ALA A 25 10.05 -2.22 -6.30
CA ALA A 25 10.47 -1.04 -5.57
C ALA A 25 9.95 -1.05 -4.12
N TYR A 26 8.69 -1.46 -3.90
CA TYR A 26 8.16 -1.63 -2.55
C TYR A 26 8.88 -2.74 -1.78
N ARG A 27 9.13 -3.91 -2.38
CA ARG A 27 9.87 -4.99 -1.70
C ARG A 27 11.30 -4.58 -1.32
N GLU A 28 12.00 -3.90 -2.22
CA GLU A 28 13.36 -3.42 -1.98
C GLU A 28 13.38 -2.35 -0.87
N THR A 29 12.43 -1.42 -0.90
CA THR A 29 12.30 -0.38 0.12
C THR A 29 11.94 -0.98 1.48
N THR A 30 10.98 -1.89 1.53
CA THR A 30 10.62 -2.62 2.76
C THR A 30 11.82 -3.39 3.30
N LYS A 31 12.57 -4.10 2.44
CA LYS A 31 13.79 -4.79 2.85
C LYS A 31 14.81 -3.81 3.45
N ALA A 32 15.07 -2.67 2.81
CA ALA A 32 16.03 -1.68 3.30
C ALA A 32 15.60 -1.12 4.68
N ILE A 33 14.31 -0.87 4.87
CA ILE A 33 13.77 -0.44 6.18
C ILE A 33 13.97 -1.55 7.21
N ARG A 34 13.64 -2.80 6.87
CA ARG A 34 13.82 -3.97 7.77
C ARG A 34 15.27 -4.19 8.16
N ASP A 35 16.20 -4.06 7.22
CA ASP A 35 17.64 -4.18 7.50
C ASP A 35 18.10 -3.10 8.49
N ALA A 36 17.51 -1.90 8.46
CA ALA A 36 17.86 -0.79 9.36
C ALA A 36 17.19 -0.87 10.74
N VAL A 37 15.94 -1.32 10.83
CA VAL A 37 15.15 -1.23 12.07
C VAL A 37 14.64 -2.56 12.64
N GLY A 38 14.79 -3.65 11.91
CA GLY A 38 14.20 -4.96 12.23
C GLY A 38 12.68 -4.94 12.23
N GLU A 39 12.07 -5.77 13.07
CA GLU A 39 10.60 -5.91 13.21
C GLU A 39 9.93 -4.84 14.09
N ARG A 40 10.65 -3.77 14.43
CA ARG A 40 10.20 -2.76 15.42
C ARG A 40 9.22 -1.73 14.86
N LEU A 41 9.09 -1.62 13.54
CA LEU A 41 8.13 -0.74 12.85
C LEU A 41 7.22 -1.58 11.98
N ILE A 42 5.94 -1.21 11.86
CA ILE A 42 5.10 -1.69 10.77
C ILE A 42 5.44 -0.90 9.52
N VAL A 43 5.79 -1.57 8.42
CA VAL A 43 6.02 -0.94 7.12
C VAL A 43 4.72 -0.99 6.32
N GLN A 44 4.05 0.16 6.22
CA GLN A 44 2.85 0.30 5.42
C GLN A 44 3.19 0.91 4.07
N ILE A 45 2.84 0.22 2.99
CA ILE A 45 2.94 0.81 1.64
C ILE A 45 1.70 1.63 1.33
N THR A 46 1.82 2.54 0.37
CA THR A 46 0.67 3.23 -0.21
C THR A 46 0.17 2.57 -1.48
N SER A 47 -1.13 2.75 -1.77
CA SER A 47 -1.74 2.45 -3.06
C SER A 47 -2.28 3.71 -3.76
N GLU A 48 -1.88 4.90 -3.30
CA GLU A 48 -2.37 6.20 -3.79
C GLU A 48 -2.27 6.35 -5.31
N ALA A 49 -3.38 6.80 -5.91
CA ALA A 49 -3.53 6.91 -7.35
C ALA A 49 -2.75 8.09 -7.97
N VAL A 50 -2.64 9.20 -7.24
CA VAL A 50 -2.17 10.53 -7.73
C VAL A 50 -2.77 10.94 -9.10
N GLY A 51 -3.98 10.49 -9.40
CA GLY A 51 -4.64 10.66 -10.70
C GLY A 51 -4.00 9.90 -11.87
N ARG A 52 -3.05 9.01 -11.61
CA ARG A 52 -2.30 8.22 -12.60
C ARG A 52 -2.70 6.75 -12.64
N TYR A 53 -3.06 6.16 -11.51
CA TYR A 53 -3.33 4.71 -11.39
C TYR A 53 -4.81 4.42 -11.17
N GLN A 54 -5.37 3.55 -12.00
CA GLN A 54 -6.74 3.06 -11.88
C GLN A 54 -6.89 2.12 -10.67
N PRO A 55 -8.11 1.94 -10.12
CA PRO A 55 -8.34 1.05 -8.97
C PRO A 55 -7.75 -0.35 -9.13
N ALA A 56 -7.85 -0.92 -10.34
CA ALA A 56 -7.28 -2.24 -10.65
C ALA A 56 -5.75 -2.27 -10.53
N GLU A 57 -5.06 -1.21 -10.96
CA GLU A 57 -3.59 -1.09 -10.86
C GLU A 57 -3.15 -0.93 -9.40
N GLN A 58 -3.88 -0.11 -8.63
CA GLN A 58 -3.68 0.06 -7.20
C GLN A 58 -3.81 -1.26 -6.44
N MET A 59 -4.87 -2.04 -6.70
CA MET A 59 -5.01 -3.38 -6.09
C MET A 59 -3.96 -4.38 -6.59
N ALA A 60 -3.58 -4.31 -7.86
CA ALA A 60 -2.59 -5.21 -8.45
C ALA A 60 -1.20 -5.05 -7.83
N VAL A 61 -0.75 -3.81 -7.57
CA VAL A 61 0.54 -3.59 -6.91
C VAL A 61 0.57 -4.17 -5.50
N VAL A 62 -0.53 -4.07 -4.75
CA VAL A 62 -0.61 -4.69 -3.40
C VAL A 62 -0.57 -6.20 -3.49
N ARG A 63 -1.30 -6.80 -4.45
CA ARG A 63 -1.27 -8.25 -4.69
C ARG A 63 0.12 -8.75 -5.06
N ALA A 64 0.84 -7.99 -5.86
CA ALA A 64 2.19 -8.33 -6.27
C ALA A 64 3.20 -8.11 -5.14
N ALA A 65 3.09 -7.02 -4.37
CA ALA A 65 4.03 -6.65 -3.31
C ALA A 65 3.85 -7.51 -2.04
N ARG A 66 2.63 -7.96 -1.74
CA ARG A 66 2.24 -8.67 -0.50
C ARG A 66 2.83 -8.01 0.77
N PRO A 67 2.53 -6.72 1.01
CA PRO A 67 3.04 -6.01 2.18
C PRO A 67 2.39 -6.53 3.47
N GLU A 68 2.93 -6.18 4.63
CA GLU A 68 2.24 -6.45 5.92
C GLU A 68 1.05 -5.48 6.15
N ALA A 69 1.11 -4.28 5.59
CA ALA A 69 0.09 -3.25 5.75
C ALA A 69 0.02 -2.37 4.49
N VAL A 70 -1.18 -1.88 4.18
CA VAL A 70 -1.42 -1.01 3.03
C VAL A 70 -2.46 0.07 3.34
N SER A 71 -2.23 1.29 2.86
CA SER A 71 -3.26 2.33 2.88
C SER A 71 -4.12 2.29 1.63
N LEU A 72 -5.43 2.44 1.79
CA LEU A 72 -6.44 2.31 0.74
C LEU A 72 -7.34 3.55 0.76
N ALA A 73 -7.19 4.44 -0.22
CA ALA A 73 -8.07 5.61 -0.35
C ALA A 73 -9.44 5.17 -0.88
N LEU A 74 -10.48 5.27 -0.04
CA LEU A 74 -11.79 4.70 -0.37
C LEU A 74 -12.41 5.35 -1.62
N ARG A 75 -12.32 6.68 -1.73
CA ARG A 75 -12.84 7.43 -2.90
C ARG A 75 -12.07 7.10 -4.19
N GLU A 76 -10.80 6.71 -4.09
CA GLU A 76 -10.00 6.33 -5.27
C GLU A 76 -10.30 4.90 -5.71
N LEU A 77 -10.45 3.96 -4.77
CA LEU A 77 -10.66 2.53 -5.06
C LEU A 77 -12.12 2.18 -5.34
N VAL A 78 -13.06 2.93 -4.78
CA VAL A 78 -14.52 2.76 -4.96
C VAL A 78 -15.14 4.11 -5.34
N PRO A 79 -14.86 4.62 -6.56
CA PRO A 79 -15.43 5.89 -7.02
C PRO A 79 -16.95 5.81 -7.24
N ASP A 80 -17.47 4.61 -7.51
CA ASP A 80 -18.90 4.34 -7.71
C ASP A 80 -19.26 2.88 -7.34
N ALA A 81 -20.56 2.56 -7.41
CA ALA A 81 -21.11 1.26 -7.04
C ALA A 81 -20.56 0.08 -7.89
N ALA A 82 -20.08 0.33 -9.12
CA ALA A 82 -19.53 -0.74 -9.97
C ALA A 82 -18.21 -1.31 -9.41
N HIS A 83 -17.53 -0.56 -8.52
CA HIS A 83 -16.25 -0.95 -7.95
C HIS A 83 -16.39 -1.70 -6.61
N GLU A 84 -17.56 -1.67 -5.98
CA GLU A 84 -17.80 -2.25 -4.65
C GLU A 84 -17.47 -3.75 -4.60
N THR A 85 -17.89 -4.50 -5.61
CA THR A 85 -17.66 -5.96 -5.64
C THR A 85 -16.18 -6.29 -5.74
N ALA A 86 -15.43 -5.59 -6.60
CA ALA A 86 -14.00 -5.81 -6.76
C ALA A 86 -13.23 -5.42 -5.49
N PHE A 87 -13.62 -4.31 -4.86
CA PHE A 87 -13.01 -3.86 -3.60
C PHE A 87 -13.31 -4.81 -2.45
N ALA A 88 -14.55 -5.31 -2.32
CA ALA A 88 -14.90 -6.31 -1.31
C ALA A 88 -14.10 -7.61 -1.46
N GLN A 89 -13.93 -8.11 -2.70
CA GLN A 89 -13.08 -9.26 -3.00
C GLN A 89 -11.61 -9.00 -2.68
N PHE A 90 -11.15 -7.77 -2.87
CA PHE A 90 -9.81 -7.36 -2.50
C PHE A 90 -9.61 -7.32 -0.98
N LEU A 91 -10.56 -6.76 -0.22
CA LEU A 91 -10.51 -6.78 1.25
C LEU A 91 -10.51 -8.21 1.82
N ALA A 92 -11.35 -9.10 1.28
CA ALA A 92 -11.37 -10.51 1.67
C ALA A 92 -10.03 -11.22 1.38
N TRP A 93 -9.36 -10.84 0.30
CA TRP A 93 -8.01 -11.33 0.00
C TRP A 93 -6.95 -10.73 0.93
N LEU A 94 -7.03 -9.46 1.31
CA LEU A 94 -6.11 -8.88 2.30
C LEU A 94 -6.23 -9.61 3.64
N GLU A 95 -7.45 -9.92 4.06
CA GLU A 95 -7.70 -10.72 5.27
C GLU A 95 -7.03 -12.09 5.20
N SER A 96 -7.20 -12.83 4.09
CA SER A 96 -6.60 -14.17 3.94
C SER A 96 -5.08 -14.16 3.89
N GLU A 97 -4.49 -13.08 3.37
CA GLU A 97 -3.03 -12.86 3.33
C GLU A 97 -2.49 -12.17 4.59
N ARG A 98 -3.36 -11.88 5.56
CA ARG A 98 -3.02 -11.18 6.82
C ARG A 98 -2.37 -9.81 6.60
N ILE A 99 -2.80 -9.11 5.56
CA ILE A 99 -2.36 -7.75 5.22
C ILE A 99 -3.30 -6.77 5.90
N ALA A 100 -2.78 -5.87 6.73
CA ALA A 100 -3.58 -4.89 7.44
C ALA A 100 -3.99 -3.70 6.53
N PRO A 101 -5.28 -3.50 6.21
CA PRO A 101 -5.71 -2.32 5.50
C PRO A 101 -5.85 -1.13 6.46
N GLN A 102 -5.45 0.06 6.01
CA GLN A 102 -5.88 1.33 6.56
C GLN A 102 -6.76 2.04 5.54
N ILE A 103 -8.03 2.20 5.83
CA ILE A 103 -8.94 2.96 4.96
C ILE A 103 -8.70 4.45 5.18
N ILE A 104 -8.34 5.16 4.11
CA ILE A 104 -8.23 6.62 4.10
C ILE A 104 -9.56 7.21 3.65
N LEU A 105 -10.10 8.11 4.48
CA LEU A 105 -11.30 8.90 4.23
C LEU A 105 -10.92 10.38 4.18
N TYR A 106 -11.52 11.13 3.24
CA TYR A 106 -11.34 12.57 3.06
C TYR A 106 -12.66 13.31 3.27
#